data_AF-A0A8C3X827-F1
#
_entry.id   AF-A0A8C3X827-F1
#
_cell.length_a   1.000
_cell.length_b   1.000
_cell.length_c   1.000
_cell.angle_alpha   90.00
_cell.angle_beta   90.00
_cell.angle_gamma   90.00
#
_symmetry.space_group_name_H-M   'P 1'
#
loop_
_entity.id
_entity.type
_entity.pdbx_description
1 polymer ?
#
loop_
_entity_poly.entity_id
_entity_poly.type
_entity_poly.pdbx_seq_one_letter_code
_entity_poly.pdbx_strand_id
1 'polypeptide(L)'
;MASSELEQLCSHINEKIGNVKKTLSLRNCGQEPTLRTILNKIEDEIIAVNELLNKLELEIECQEEINSSLKELCVSLEEDYKDLEHLKENIPAHLPPVTVTQNVYLKSRLTCCQINNVIKEINKALVGKYKILHQPKKSMNPVARNLYHRFIDEETKETKGHYFIVEADIKEFTALKVDKRFHVILNILRHCRRLSEVRGGGLTRYLIS
;
A
#
# COMPACT_ATOMS: atom_id res chain seq x y z
N MET A 1 47.47 8.30 -55.35
CA MET A 1 47.29 6.86 -55.07
C MET A 1 48.01 6.42 -53.78
N ALA A 2 49.30 6.74 -53.57
CA ALA A 2 50.05 6.36 -52.36
C ALA A 2 49.44 6.81 -51.00
N SER A 3 48.72 7.93 -50.94
CA SER A 3 48.05 8.39 -49.70
C SER A 3 46.94 7.44 -49.24
N SER A 4 46.25 6.77 -50.18
CA SER A 4 45.13 5.87 -49.89
C SER A 4 45.60 4.52 -49.33
N GLU A 5 46.76 4.03 -49.76
CA GLU A 5 47.33 2.78 -49.25
C GLU A 5 47.87 2.95 -47.83
N LEU A 6 48.48 4.10 -47.54
CA LEU A 6 48.94 4.43 -46.19
C LEU A 6 47.75 4.56 -45.21
N GLU A 7 46.66 5.19 -45.63
CA GLU A 7 45.45 5.30 -44.81
C GLU A 7 44.79 3.94 -44.54
N GLN A 8 44.75 3.05 -45.54
CA GLN A 8 44.27 1.67 -45.36
C GLN A 8 45.16 0.90 -44.37
N LEU A 9 46.48 1.03 -44.49
CA LEU A 9 47.43 0.41 -43.57
C LEU A 9 47.28 0.94 -42.14
N CYS A 10 47.18 2.26 -41.98
CA CYS A 10 46.94 2.90 -40.68
C CYS A 10 45.63 2.41 -40.05
N SER A 11 44.57 2.30 -40.84
CA SER A 11 43.28 1.77 -40.38
C SER A 11 43.41 0.31 -39.90
N HIS A 12 44.11 -0.53 -40.67
CA HIS A 12 44.34 -1.93 -40.30
C HIS A 12 45.17 -2.08 -39.03
N ILE A 13 46.23 -1.27 -38.89
CA ILE A 13 47.08 -1.26 -37.68
C ILE A 13 46.27 -0.79 -36.48
N ASN A 14 45.49 0.28 -36.62
CA ASN A 14 44.64 0.79 -35.54
C ASN A 14 43.56 -0.23 -35.13
N GLU A 15 43.00 -0.96 -36.08
CA GLU A 15 42.08 -2.07 -35.80
C GLU A 15 42.76 -3.18 -35.01
N LYS A 16 43.96 -3.62 -35.42
CA LYS A 16 44.76 -4.62 -34.68
C LYS A 16 45.08 -4.14 -33.26
N ILE A 17 45.51 -2.89 -33.10
CA ILE A 17 45.77 -2.28 -31.78
C ILE A 17 44.49 -2.26 -30.94
N GLY A 18 43.35 -1.88 -31.53
CA GLY A 18 42.05 -1.89 -30.88
C GLY A 18 41.64 -3.28 -30.40
N ASN A 19 41.87 -4.30 -31.23
CA ASN A 19 41.61 -5.69 -30.88
C ASN A 19 42.48 -6.15 -29.71
N VAL A 20 43.79 -5.87 -29.74
CA VAL A 20 44.70 -6.19 -28.63
C VAL A 20 44.23 -5.52 -27.33
N LYS A 21 43.85 -4.24 -27.38
CA LYS A 21 43.32 -3.52 -26.22
C LYS A 21 42.05 -4.20 -25.66
N LYS A 22 41.10 -4.57 -26.51
CA LYS A 22 39.87 -5.30 -26.10
C LYS A 22 40.21 -6.64 -25.44
N THR A 23 41.10 -7.42 -26.04
CA THR A 23 41.50 -8.73 -25.49
C THR A 23 42.19 -8.58 -24.13
N LEU A 24 43.04 -7.56 -23.96
CA LEU A 24 43.67 -7.25 -22.68
C LEU A 24 42.63 -6.86 -21.62
N SER A 25 41.67 -5.99 -21.95
CA SER A 25 40.59 -5.63 -21.02
C SER A 25 39.74 -6.84 -20.62
N LEU A 26 39.39 -7.71 -21.57
CA LEU A 26 38.66 -8.95 -21.28
C LEU A 26 39.43 -9.87 -20.33
N ARG A 27 40.73 -10.05 -20.56
CA ARG A 27 41.60 -10.81 -19.66
C ARG A 27 41.60 -10.19 -18.25
N ASN A 28 41.75 -8.87 -18.16
CA ASN A 28 41.79 -8.15 -16.89
C ASN A 28 40.50 -8.35 -16.09
N CYS A 29 39.32 -8.26 -16.73
CA CYS A 29 38.05 -8.53 -16.07
C CYS A 29 37.94 -9.93 -15.44
N GLY A 30 38.59 -10.95 -16.05
CA GLY A 30 38.58 -12.33 -15.55
C GLY A 30 39.67 -12.67 -14.53
N GLN A 31 40.83 -12.01 -14.61
CA GLN A 31 41.99 -12.31 -13.76
C GLN A 31 42.14 -11.36 -12.58
N GLU A 32 41.74 -10.10 -12.71
CA GLU A 32 41.89 -9.11 -11.67
C GLU A 32 40.76 -9.28 -10.64
N PRO A 33 41.09 -9.55 -9.37
CA PRO A 33 40.09 -9.94 -8.36
C PRO A 33 39.09 -8.84 -8.02
N THR A 34 39.48 -7.55 -8.06
CA THR A 34 38.56 -6.45 -7.71
C THR A 34 37.48 -6.26 -8.79
N LEU A 35 37.86 -6.25 -10.06
CA LEU A 35 36.98 -6.18 -11.23
C LEU A 35 36.06 -7.39 -11.28
N ARG A 36 36.60 -8.59 -11.03
CA ARG A 36 35.80 -9.81 -10.95
C ARG A 36 34.75 -9.74 -9.85
N THR A 37 35.12 -9.21 -8.68
CA THR A 37 34.17 -9.01 -7.57
C THR A 37 33.07 -8.03 -7.94
N ILE A 38 33.40 -6.93 -8.63
CA ILE A 38 32.41 -5.96 -9.09
C ILE A 38 31.48 -6.58 -10.13
N LEU A 39 32.01 -7.35 -11.09
CA LEU A 39 31.21 -8.06 -12.09
C LEU A 39 30.23 -9.04 -11.45
N ASN A 40 30.68 -9.84 -10.48
CA ASN A 40 29.79 -10.75 -9.76
C ASN A 40 28.69 -10.01 -8.99
N LYS A 41 29.00 -8.86 -8.38
CA LYS A 41 27.96 -8.04 -7.72
C LYS A 41 26.93 -7.53 -8.72
N ILE A 42 27.36 -7.10 -9.90
CA ILE A 42 26.44 -6.68 -10.98
C ILE A 42 25.58 -7.87 -11.42
N GLU A 43 26.16 -9.07 -11.53
CA GLU A 43 25.42 -10.30 -11.84
C GLU A 43 24.35 -10.60 -10.78
N ASP A 44 24.72 -10.58 -9.49
CA ASP A 44 23.81 -10.79 -8.37
C ASP A 44 22.67 -9.74 -8.36
N GLU A 45 23.00 -8.46 -8.60
CA GLU A 45 22.02 -7.37 -8.69
C GLU A 45 21.07 -7.56 -9.89
N ILE A 46 21.56 -8.00 -11.04
CA ILE A 46 20.72 -8.28 -12.22
C ILE A 46 19.75 -9.43 -11.93
N ILE A 47 20.22 -10.50 -11.26
CA ILE A 47 19.36 -11.61 -10.86
C ILE A 47 18.26 -11.13 -9.90
N ALA A 48 18.63 -10.34 -8.89
CA ALA A 48 17.67 -9.78 -7.93
C ALA A 48 16.64 -8.86 -8.62
N VAL A 49 17.07 -8.03 -9.57
CA VAL A 49 16.14 -7.19 -10.37
C VAL A 49 15.18 -8.07 -11.17
N ASN A 50 15.66 -9.15 -11.79
CA ASN A 50 14.81 -10.06 -12.55
C ASN A 50 13.75 -10.74 -11.66
N GLU A 51 14.11 -11.18 -10.46
CA GLU A 51 13.15 -11.74 -9.51
C GLU A 51 12.11 -10.71 -9.05
N LEU A 52 12.52 -9.46 -8.82
CA LEU A 52 11.61 -8.37 -8.47
C LEU A 52 10.64 -8.06 -9.62
N LEU A 53 11.10 -8.11 -10.87
CA LEU A 53 10.26 -7.91 -12.05
C LEU A 53 9.20 -9.01 -12.16
N ASN A 54 9.59 -10.28 -11.97
CA ASN A 54 8.63 -11.39 -11.96
C ASN A 54 7.57 -11.24 -10.86
N LYS A 55 7.97 -10.80 -9.66
CA LYS A 55 7.02 -10.53 -8.58
C LYS A 55 6.07 -9.37 -8.94
N LEU A 56 6.59 -8.31 -9.56
CA LEU A 56 5.78 -7.18 -10.00
C LEU A 56 4.75 -7.58 -11.06
N GLU A 57 5.14 -8.44 -12.01
CA GLU A 57 4.25 -8.96 -13.04
C GLU A 57 3.07 -9.73 -12.42
N LEU A 58 3.34 -10.65 -11.48
CA LEU A 58 2.30 -11.38 -10.75
C LEU A 58 1.37 -10.46 -9.94
N GLU A 59 1.92 -9.40 -9.33
CA GLU A 59 1.12 -8.43 -8.58
C GLU A 59 0.20 -7.62 -9.51
N ILE A 60 0.67 -7.26 -10.70
CA ILE A 60 -0.12 -6.57 -11.72
C ILE A 60 -1.29 -7.46 -12.18
N GLU A 61 -1.03 -8.73 -12.50
CA GLU A 61 -2.08 -9.68 -12.89
C GLU A 61 -3.17 -9.81 -11.82
N CYS A 62 -2.78 -9.99 -10.56
CA CYS A 62 -3.73 -10.07 -9.45
C CYS A 62 -4.55 -8.77 -9.30
N GLN A 63 -3.90 -7.62 -9.47
CA GLN A 63 -4.57 -6.32 -9.39
C GLN A 63 -5.57 -6.11 -10.52
N GLU A 64 -5.32 -6.63 -11.72
CA GLU A 64 -6.25 -6.61 -12.85
C GLU A 64 -7.49 -7.48 -12.59
N GLU A 65 -7.31 -8.68 -12.04
CA GLU A 65 -8.43 -9.56 -11.66
C GLU A 65 -9.35 -8.92 -10.60
N ILE A 66 -8.75 -8.31 -9.57
CA ILE A 66 -9.50 -7.58 -8.53
C ILE A 66 -10.27 -6.42 -9.16
N ASN A 67 -9.66 -5.68 -10.08
CA ASN A 67 -10.31 -4.56 -10.76
C ASN A 67 -11.47 -5.02 -11.64
N SER A 68 -11.34 -6.16 -12.34
CA SER A 68 -12.45 -6.74 -13.11
C SER A 68 -13.62 -7.09 -12.21
N SER A 69 -13.34 -7.79 -11.10
CA SER A 69 -14.36 -8.19 -10.11
C SER A 69 -15.07 -6.97 -9.50
N LEU A 70 -14.33 -5.91 -9.19
CA LEU A 70 -14.90 -4.67 -8.68
C LEU A 70 -15.80 -3.98 -9.70
N LYS A 71 -15.44 -4.04 -10.99
CA LYS A 71 -16.24 -3.45 -12.07
C LYS A 71 -17.57 -4.18 -12.22
N GLU A 72 -17.56 -5.52 -12.19
CA GLU A 72 -18.77 -6.34 -12.23
C GLU A 72 -19.72 -6.04 -11.06
N LEU A 73 -19.17 -5.93 -9.85
CA LEU A 73 -19.95 -5.57 -8.66
C LEU A 73 -20.59 -4.17 -8.78
N CYS A 74 -19.88 -3.20 -9.34
CA CYS A 74 -20.43 -1.86 -9.58
C CYS A 74 -21.59 -1.89 -10.58
N VAL A 75 -21.47 -2.67 -11.66
CA VAL A 75 -22.55 -2.83 -12.65
C VAL A 75 -23.79 -3.45 -12.00
N SER A 76 -23.63 -4.54 -11.25
CA SER A 76 -24.74 -5.18 -10.54
C SER A 76 -25.43 -4.24 -9.56
N LEU A 77 -24.66 -3.44 -8.82
CA LEU A 77 -25.23 -2.45 -7.91
C LEU A 77 -25.99 -1.34 -8.64
N GLU A 78 -25.49 -0.88 -9.79
CA GLU A 78 -26.19 0.13 -10.60
C GLU A 78 -27.53 -0.41 -11.12
N GLU A 79 -27.61 -1.68 -11.47
CA GLU A 79 -28.86 -2.36 -11.82
C GLU A 79 -29.83 -2.39 -10.63
N ASP A 80 -29.37 -2.84 -9.45
CA ASP A 80 -30.19 -2.85 -8.23
C ASP A 80 -30.72 -1.45 -7.88
N TYR A 81 -29.92 -0.39 -8.07
CA TYR A 81 -30.36 0.98 -7.84
C TYR A 81 -31.49 1.42 -8.78
N LYS A 82 -31.42 1.02 -10.06
CA LYS A 82 -32.49 1.31 -11.03
C LYS A 82 -33.79 0.59 -10.65
N ASP A 83 -33.69 -0.65 -10.19
CA ASP A 83 -34.85 -1.41 -9.73
C ASP A 83 -35.50 -0.76 -8.50
N LEU A 84 -34.69 -0.30 -7.54
CA LEU A 84 -35.18 0.43 -6.37
C LEU A 84 -35.86 1.76 -6.73
N GLU A 85 -35.32 2.49 -7.71
CA GLU A 85 -35.89 3.74 -8.19
C GLU A 85 -37.25 3.48 -8.87
N HIS A 86 -37.32 2.46 -9.73
CA HIS A 86 -38.57 2.04 -10.36
C HIS A 86 -39.61 1.59 -9.32
N LEU A 87 -39.20 0.85 -8.28
CA LEU A 87 -40.09 0.41 -7.22
C LEU A 87 -40.62 1.58 -6.38
N LYS A 88 -39.78 2.59 -6.13
CA LYS A 88 -40.16 3.82 -5.42
C LYS A 88 -41.20 4.64 -6.20
N GLU A 89 -41.09 4.71 -7.52
CA GLU A 89 -42.03 5.45 -8.37
C GLU A 89 -43.39 4.73 -8.51
N ASN A 90 -43.43 3.41 -8.29
CA ASN A 90 -44.61 2.57 -8.50
C ASN A 90 -45.27 2.07 -7.20
N ILE A 91 -45.11 2.79 -6.08
CA ILE A 91 -45.71 2.39 -4.80
C ILE A 91 -47.24 2.55 -4.85
N PRO A 92 -48.03 1.48 -4.61
CA PRO A 92 -49.48 1.58 -4.55
C PRO A 92 -49.98 2.46 -3.39
N ALA A 93 -50.96 3.32 -3.66
CA ALA A 93 -51.47 4.33 -2.73
C ALA A 93 -52.12 3.80 -1.43
N HIS A 94 -52.35 2.48 -1.34
CA HIS A 94 -52.97 1.82 -0.18
C HIS A 94 -51.97 1.13 0.75
N LEU A 95 -50.66 1.20 0.48
CA LEU A 95 -49.64 0.74 1.42
C LEU A 95 -49.40 1.78 2.52
N PRO A 96 -49.26 1.36 3.79
CA PRO A 96 -48.88 2.26 4.87
C PRO A 96 -47.49 2.86 4.57
N PRO A 97 -47.25 4.15 4.89
CA PRO A 97 -45.98 4.80 4.62
C PRO A 97 -44.86 4.12 5.42
N VAL A 98 -44.06 3.30 4.74
CA VAL A 98 -42.84 2.74 5.31
C VAL A 98 -41.83 3.88 5.37
N THR A 99 -41.57 4.40 6.57
CA THR A 99 -40.39 5.21 6.82
C THR A 99 -39.18 4.28 6.70
N VAL A 100 -38.63 4.16 5.48
CA VAL A 100 -37.41 3.41 5.20
C VAL A 100 -36.25 4.11 5.92
N THR A 101 -36.07 3.76 7.19
CA THR A 101 -34.89 4.08 7.99
C THR A 101 -33.85 3.00 7.73
N GLN A 102 -33.37 2.86 6.49
CA GLN A 102 -32.38 1.82 6.19
C GLN A 102 -31.42 2.24 5.08
N ASN A 103 -30.26 2.74 5.51
CA ASN A 103 -28.92 2.43 5.00
C ASN A 103 -28.58 2.60 3.49
N VAL A 104 -29.42 3.22 2.66
CA VAL A 104 -29.10 3.52 1.25
C VAL A 104 -28.29 4.83 1.10
N TYR A 105 -28.37 5.73 2.09
CA TYR A 105 -27.78 7.08 2.01
C TYR A 105 -26.29 7.18 2.40
N LEU A 106 -25.66 6.10 2.87
CA LEU A 106 -24.24 6.15 3.24
C LEU A 106 -23.30 6.02 2.03
N LYS A 107 -23.78 5.48 0.91
CA LYS A 107 -22.98 5.24 -0.31
C LYS A 107 -23.10 6.37 -1.35
N SER A 108 -24.14 7.21 -1.25
CA SER A 108 -24.44 8.25 -2.24
C SER A 108 -23.72 9.59 -2.01
N ARG A 109 -22.95 9.76 -0.93
CA ARG A 109 -22.17 10.99 -0.66
C ARG A 109 -20.72 10.78 -0.26
N LEU A 110 -20.29 9.55 0.01
CA LEU A 110 -18.90 9.21 0.31
C LEU A 110 -18.30 8.49 -0.89
N THR A 111 -17.42 9.16 -1.63
CA THR A 111 -16.71 8.54 -2.76
C THR A 111 -15.77 7.45 -2.24
N CYS A 112 -15.55 6.37 -3.00
CA CYS A 112 -14.56 5.32 -2.67
C CYS A 112 -13.18 5.93 -2.32
N CYS A 113 -12.79 6.99 -3.03
CA CYS A 113 -11.58 7.77 -2.75
C CYS A 113 -11.50 8.30 -1.30
N GLN A 114 -12.63 8.73 -0.74
CA GLN A 114 -12.71 9.30 0.59
C GLN A 114 -12.58 8.23 1.68
N ILE A 115 -13.18 7.06 1.45
CA ILE A 115 -13.03 5.89 2.32
C ILE A 115 -11.56 5.44 2.31
N ASN A 116 -10.97 5.32 1.11
CA ASN A 116 -9.57 4.94 0.94
C ASN A 116 -8.61 5.93 1.60
N ASN A 117 -8.89 7.23 1.55
CA ASN A 117 -8.09 8.23 2.25
C ASN A 117 -8.15 8.04 3.78
N VAL A 118 -9.32 7.76 4.35
CA VAL A 118 -9.43 7.48 5.80
C VAL A 118 -8.70 6.19 6.17
N ILE A 119 -8.80 5.14 5.35
CA ILE A 119 -8.03 3.89 5.55
C ILE A 119 -6.53 4.19 5.54
N LYS A 120 -6.04 5.00 4.61
CA LYS A 120 -4.62 5.41 4.55
C LYS A 120 -4.17 6.10 5.83
N GLU A 121 -4.96 7.03 6.35
CA GLU A 121 -4.64 7.72 7.60
C GLU A 121 -4.70 6.78 8.82
N ILE A 122 -5.66 5.86 8.88
CA ILE A 122 -5.72 4.80 9.91
C ILE A 122 -4.45 3.94 9.86
N ASN A 123 -4.02 3.51 8.67
CA ASN A 123 -2.81 2.72 8.48
C ASN A 123 -1.56 3.49 8.90
N LYS A 124 -1.51 4.80 8.61
CA LYS A 124 -0.42 5.67 9.06
C LYS A 124 -0.36 5.76 10.60
N ALA A 125 -1.50 5.88 11.27
CA ALA A 125 -1.56 5.87 12.74
C ALA A 125 -1.11 4.54 13.35
N LEU A 126 -1.52 3.41 12.75
CA LEU A 126 -1.05 2.08 13.15
C LEU A 126 0.47 1.98 13.03
N VAL A 127 1.02 2.29 11.85
CA VAL A 127 2.47 2.23 11.64
C VAL A 127 3.20 3.12 12.65
N GLY A 128 2.71 4.33 12.92
CA GLY A 128 3.28 5.23 13.92
C GLY A 128 3.30 4.63 15.33
N LYS A 129 2.15 4.12 15.79
CA LYS A 129 2.00 3.49 17.11
C LYS A 129 2.90 2.27 17.28
N TYR A 130 2.84 1.31 16.37
CA TYR A 130 3.60 0.05 16.49
C TYR A 130 5.09 0.22 16.21
N LYS A 131 5.49 1.26 15.47
CA LYS A 131 6.90 1.67 15.36
C LYS A 131 7.47 2.09 16.71
N ILE A 132 6.72 2.85 17.51
CA ILE A 132 7.13 3.23 18.86
C ILE A 132 7.09 2.00 19.79
N LEU A 133 6.06 1.17 19.69
CA LEU A 133 5.90 -0.02 20.55
C LEU A 133 7.06 -1.01 20.40
N HIS A 134 7.57 -1.20 19.18
CA HIS A 134 8.69 -2.11 18.89
C HIS A 134 10.07 -1.44 18.96
N GLN A 135 10.16 -0.13 19.17
CA GLN A 135 11.45 0.55 19.27
C GLN A 135 12.18 0.16 20.57
N PRO A 136 13.52 0.05 20.58
CA PRO A 136 14.28 -0.16 21.81
C PRO A 136 14.07 0.99 22.82
N LYS A 137 13.70 0.66 24.07
CA LYS A 137 13.42 1.65 25.13
C LYS A 137 14.58 2.64 25.38
N LYS A 138 15.82 2.20 25.17
CA LYS A 138 17.03 3.01 25.33
C LYS A 138 17.16 4.12 24.28
N SER A 139 16.58 3.95 23.10
CA SER A 139 16.64 4.94 22.01
C SER A 139 15.44 5.90 21.98
N MET A 140 14.46 5.73 22.89
CA MET A 140 13.24 6.54 22.88
C MET A 140 13.47 7.93 23.50
N ASN A 141 13.00 8.96 22.80
CA ASN A 141 12.88 10.32 23.34
C ASN A 141 11.76 10.40 24.41
N PRO A 142 11.72 11.48 25.24
CA PRO A 142 10.72 11.59 26.31
C PRO A 142 9.27 11.54 25.84
N VAL A 143 8.96 12.11 24.67
CA VAL A 143 7.61 12.13 24.09
C VAL A 143 7.17 10.73 23.68
N ALA A 144 8.03 9.99 22.95
CA ALA A 144 7.80 8.61 22.54
C ALA A 144 7.69 7.68 23.75
N ARG A 145 8.41 7.96 24.84
CA ARG A 145 8.32 7.21 26.09
C ARG A 145 6.95 7.40 26.76
N ASN A 146 6.43 8.62 26.80
CA ASN A 146 5.09 8.89 27.31
C ASN A 146 4.01 8.19 26.47
N LEU A 147 4.13 8.23 25.14
CA LEU A 147 3.25 7.51 24.23
C LEU A 147 3.32 5.99 24.43
N TYR A 148 4.53 5.44 24.62
CA TYR A 148 4.72 4.02 24.92
C TYR A 148 3.96 3.60 26.19
N HIS A 149 4.07 4.37 27.28
CA HIS A 149 3.32 4.08 28.50
C HIS A 149 1.81 4.12 28.26
N ARG A 150 1.31 5.15 27.57
CA ARG A 150 -0.10 5.22 27.18
C ARG A 150 -0.54 3.98 26.39
N PHE A 151 0.23 3.52 25.40
CA PHE A 151 -0.14 2.34 24.60
C PHE A 151 -0.22 1.06 25.42
N ILE A 152 0.66 0.90 26.41
CA ILE A 152 0.65 -0.24 27.32
C ILE A 152 -0.54 -0.16 28.29
N ASP A 153 -0.89 1.02 28.78
CA ASP A 153 -2.05 1.22 29.67
C ASP A 153 -3.37 1.00 28.91
N GLU A 154 -3.39 1.25 27.61
CA GLU A 154 -4.53 1.01 26.74
C GLU A 154 -4.72 -0.46 26.36
N GLU A 155 -3.73 -1.34 26.56
CA GLU A 155 -3.86 -2.77 26.27
C GLU A 155 -4.87 -3.48 27.20
N THR A 156 -5.60 -4.43 26.65
CA THR A 156 -6.59 -5.24 27.37
C THR A 156 -6.47 -6.71 26.98
N LYS A 157 -7.12 -7.59 27.74
CA LYS A 157 -7.14 -9.03 27.41
C LYS A 157 -7.72 -9.30 26.02
N GLU A 158 -8.68 -8.48 25.58
CA GLU A 158 -9.36 -8.62 24.29
C GLU A 158 -8.55 -8.06 23.10
N THR A 159 -7.62 -7.14 23.36
CA THR A 159 -6.74 -6.58 22.31
C THR A 159 -5.43 -7.32 22.14
N LYS A 160 -5.12 -8.25 23.04
CA LYS A 160 -3.85 -8.97 23.02
C LYS A 160 -3.68 -9.71 21.69
N GLY A 161 -2.58 -9.43 21.00
CA GLY A 161 -2.25 -10.04 19.70
C GLY A 161 -2.97 -9.43 18.49
N HIS A 162 -3.77 -8.38 18.69
CA HIS A 162 -4.47 -7.69 17.61
C HIS A 162 -3.96 -6.26 17.45
N TYR A 163 -3.91 -5.78 16.21
CA TYR A 163 -3.59 -4.39 15.93
C TYR A 163 -4.81 -3.52 16.21
N PHE A 164 -4.67 -2.57 17.13
CA PHE A 164 -5.73 -1.60 17.42
C PHE A 164 -5.22 -0.15 17.52
N ILE A 165 -6.12 0.78 17.24
CA ILE A 165 -5.95 2.22 17.46
C ILE A 165 -7.08 2.80 18.32
N VAL A 166 -6.82 3.94 18.95
CA VAL A 166 -7.82 4.75 19.63
C VAL A 166 -7.90 6.14 18.99
N GLU A 167 -8.93 6.93 19.32
CA GLU A 167 -9.08 8.27 18.75
C GLU A 167 -7.89 9.20 19.01
N ALA A 168 -7.21 9.03 20.15
CA ALA A 168 -6.00 9.78 20.47
C ALA A 168 -4.85 9.48 19.49
N ASP A 169 -4.75 8.25 18.99
CA ASP A 169 -3.73 7.85 18.01
C ASP A 169 -3.96 8.51 16.66
N ILE A 170 -5.22 8.65 16.24
CA ILE A 170 -5.60 9.38 15.02
C ILE A 170 -5.18 10.85 15.14
N LYS A 171 -5.47 11.50 16.28
CA LYS A 171 -5.10 12.90 16.51
C LYS A 171 -3.58 13.11 16.58
N GLU A 172 -2.84 12.13 17.09
CA GLU A 172 -1.39 12.21 17.25
C GLU A 172 -0.64 12.01 15.92
N PHE A 173 -1.04 11.00 15.13
CA PHE A 173 -0.26 10.56 13.96
C PHE A 173 -0.82 11.04 12.61
N THR A 174 -2.00 11.65 12.60
CA THR A 174 -2.70 12.04 11.36
C THR A 174 -3.26 13.46 11.47
N ALA A 175 -3.53 14.07 10.31
CA ALA A 175 -4.27 15.33 10.25
C ALA A 175 -5.79 15.11 10.14
N LEU A 176 -6.25 13.86 10.34
CA LEU A 176 -7.64 13.49 10.16
C LEU A 176 -8.49 13.99 11.32
N LYS A 177 -9.56 14.72 10.98
CA LYS A 177 -10.55 15.16 11.98
C LYS A 177 -11.47 13.99 12.34
N VAL A 178 -11.56 13.70 13.63
CA VAL A 178 -12.53 12.75 14.20
C VAL A 178 -13.89 13.44 14.25
N ASP A 179 -14.60 13.46 13.13
CA ASP A 179 -15.91 14.08 12.97
C ASP A 179 -17.01 13.05 12.66
N LYS A 180 -18.26 13.51 12.48
CA LYS A 180 -19.38 12.61 12.14
C LYS A 180 -19.09 11.75 10.90
N ARG A 181 -18.34 12.28 9.94
CA ARG A 181 -18.00 11.59 8.70
C ARG A 181 -16.96 10.49 8.93
N PHE A 182 -15.99 10.71 9.81
CA PHE A 182 -15.07 9.66 10.26
C PHE A 182 -15.82 8.47 10.86
N HIS A 183 -16.78 8.73 11.76
CA HIS A 183 -17.57 7.65 12.38
C HIS A 183 -18.48 6.91 11.38
N VAL A 184 -19.02 7.62 10.39
CA VAL A 184 -19.74 6.98 9.28
C VAL A 184 -18.83 6.01 8.53
N ILE A 185 -17.59 6.40 8.24
CA ILE A 185 -16.63 5.53 7.55
C ILE A 185 -16.23 4.34 8.43
N LEU A 186 -16.04 4.54 9.73
CA LEU A 186 -15.80 3.43 10.67
C LEU A 186 -16.97 2.43 10.68
N ASN A 187 -18.22 2.91 10.66
CA ASN A 187 -19.39 2.03 10.55
C ASN A 187 -19.37 1.23 9.25
N ILE A 188 -19.00 1.84 8.12
CA ILE A 188 -18.83 1.13 6.85
C ILE A 188 -17.75 0.05 6.97
N LEU A 189 -16.57 0.38 7.50
CA LEU A 189 -15.47 -0.58 7.69
C LEU A 189 -15.87 -1.74 8.61
N ARG A 190 -16.66 -1.45 9.64
CA ARG A 190 -17.23 -2.45 10.54
C ARG A 190 -18.23 -3.36 9.84
N HIS A 191 -19.12 -2.81 9.01
CA HIS A 191 -20.02 -3.61 8.17
C HIS A 191 -19.26 -4.51 7.19
N CYS A 192 -18.15 -4.01 6.64
CA CYS A 192 -17.24 -4.79 5.78
C CYS A 192 -16.35 -5.79 6.54
N ARG A 193 -16.50 -5.93 7.86
CA ARG A 193 -15.69 -6.81 8.72
C ARG A 193 -14.17 -6.56 8.66
N ARG A 194 -13.76 -5.35 8.28
CA ARG A 194 -12.34 -4.94 8.28
C ARG A 194 -11.90 -4.30 9.59
N LEU A 195 -12.87 -3.99 10.46
CA LEU A 195 -12.66 -3.30 11.72
C LEU A 195 -13.69 -3.80 12.75
N SER A 196 -13.26 -3.94 14.00
CA SER A 196 -14.12 -4.25 15.13
C SER A 196 -13.91 -3.25 16.27
N GLU A 197 -14.93 -3.06 17.10
CA GLU A 197 -14.89 -2.13 18.23
C GLU A 197 -14.91 -2.90 19.55
N VAL A 198 -13.90 -2.65 20.38
CA VAL A 198 -13.84 -3.13 21.76
C VAL A 198 -13.96 -1.93 22.70
N ARG A 199 -14.97 -1.93 23.56
CA ARG A 199 -15.22 -0.84 24.52
C ARG A 199 -14.93 -1.31 25.94
N GLY A 200 -14.09 -0.57 26.65
CA GLY A 200 -13.73 -0.89 28.03
C GLY A 200 -12.95 0.23 28.70
N GLY A 201 -13.24 0.50 29.98
CA GLY A 201 -12.58 1.55 30.75
C GLY A 201 -12.85 2.98 30.25
N GLY A 202 -14.01 3.22 29.63
CA GLY A 202 -14.34 4.52 29.02
C GLY A 202 -13.63 4.79 27.69
N LEU A 203 -12.86 3.82 27.17
CA LEU A 203 -12.10 3.93 25.93
C LEU A 203 -12.65 2.98 24.86
N THR A 204 -12.82 3.50 23.65
CA THR A 204 -13.17 2.72 22.46
C THR A 204 -11.91 2.39 21.68
N ARG A 205 -11.66 1.09 21.47
CA ARG A 205 -10.53 0.56 20.72
C ARG A 205 -11.04 0.02 19.40
N TYR A 206 -10.44 0.47 18.31
CA TYR A 206 -10.74 0.01 16.97
C TYR A 206 -9.70 -1.02 16.55
N LEU A 207 -10.09 -2.29 16.59
CA LEU A 207 -9.27 -3.41 16.18
C LEU A 207 -9.35 -3.57 14.67
N ILE A 208 -8.21 -3.78 14.04
CA ILE A 208 -8.05 -3.96 12.60
C ILE A 208 -7.91 -5.46 12.35
N SER A 209 -8.76 -5.98 11.46
CA SER A 209 -8.78 -7.39 11.05
C SER A 209 -7.99 -7.62 9.77
#